data_AF-A0A1R3UT77-F1
#
_entry.id   AF-A0A1R3UT77-F1
#
_cell.length_a   1.000
_cell.length_b   1.000
_cell.length_c   1.000
_cell.angle_alpha   90.00
_cell.angle_beta   90.00
_cell.angle_gamma   90.00
#
_symmetry.space_group_name_H-M   'P 1'
#
loop_
_entity.id
_entity.type
_entity.pdbx_description
1 polymer ?
#
loop_
_entity_poly.entity_id
_entity_poly.type
_entity_poly.pdbx_seq_one_letter_code
_entity_poly.pdbx_strand_id
1 'polypeptide(L)' 'MTDQRAITTTPQEHADFLFDELSAALRHIPGDPAEATDALRTADQAFDALHAWLRAGNPLPQPWRDKAKARPPEEGP' A
#
# COMPACT_ATOMS: atom_id res chain seq x y z
N MET A 1 -24.72 16.19 -19.69
CA MET A 1 -24.47 15.85 -18.27
C MET A 1 -23.84 14.47 -18.25
N THR A 2 -22.58 14.39 -18.68
CA THR A 2 -21.86 13.11 -18.85
C THR A 2 -20.37 13.38 -18.68
N ASP A 3 -19.88 13.43 -17.44
CA ASP A 3 -18.44 13.34 -17.17
C ASP A 3 -18.14 11.87 -16.85
N GLN A 4 -17.93 11.08 -17.90
CA GLN A 4 -17.41 9.74 -17.78
C GLN A 4 -15.90 9.84 -17.56
N ARG A 5 -15.50 10.27 -16.35
CA ARG A 5 -14.15 10.04 -15.84
C ARG A 5 -13.97 8.55 -15.66
N ALA A 6 -13.58 7.88 -16.73
CA ALA A 6 -12.79 6.67 -16.64
C ALA A 6 -11.58 7.04 -15.79
N ILE A 7 -11.68 6.81 -14.48
CA ILE A 7 -10.56 6.87 -13.56
C ILE A 7 -9.64 5.71 -13.94
N THR A 8 -8.84 5.88 -14.98
CA THR A 8 -7.64 5.07 -15.15
C THR A 8 -6.70 5.50 -14.04
N THR A 9 -6.94 4.99 -12.84
CA THR A 9 -6.01 5.05 -11.72
C THR A 9 -4.68 4.57 -12.26
N THR A 10 -3.70 5.47 -12.30
CA THR A 10 -2.37 5.12 -12.79
C THR A 10 -1.82 3.98 -11.92
N PRO A 11 -0.89 3.15 -12.45
CA PRO A 11 -0.25 2.11 -11.65
C PRO A 11 0.38 2.67 -10.37
N GLN A 12 0.81 3.92 -10.39
CA GLN A 12 1.33 4.62 -9.22
C GLN A 12 0.22 4.90 -8.19
N GLU A 13 -0.88 5.53 -8.61
CA GLU A 13 -2.03 5.78 -7.72
C GLU A 13 -2.61 4.49 -7.13
N HIS A 14 -2.58 3.39 -7.89
CA HIS A 14 -3.03 2.09 -7.40
C HIS A 14 -2.07 1.54 -6.33
N ALA A 15 -0.76 1.67 -6.53
CA ALA A 15 0.24 1.27 -5.53
C ALA A 15 0.12 2.09 -4.24
N ASP A 16 -0.09 3.41 -4.37
CA ASP A 16 -0.29 4.31 -3.22
C ASP A 16 -1.60 4.01 -2.49
N PHE A 17 -2.68 3.69 -3.22
CA PHE A 17 -3.94 3.24 -2.63
C PHE A 17 -3.78 1.95 -1.80
N LEU A 18 -3.12 0.92 -2.35
CA LEU A 18 -2.86 -0.33 -1.63
C LEU A 18 -2.02 -0.11 -0.36
N PHE A 19 -1.07 0.82 -0.41
CA PHE A 19 -0.27 1.20 0.75
C PHE A 19 -1.10 1.93 1.81
N ASP A 20 -1.98 2.84 1.40
CA ASP A 20 -2.85 3.58 2.31
C ASP A 20 -3.84 2.65 3.03
N GLU A 21 -4.48 1.74 2.29
CA GLU A 21 -5.37 0.71 2.85
C GLU A 21 -4.67 -0.15 3.90
N LEU A 22 -3.46 -0.66 3.58
CA LEU A 22 -2.66 -1.43 4.53
C LEU A 22 -2.29 -0.58 5.76
N SER A 23 -1.87 0.66 5.54
CA SER A 23 -1.49 1.58 6.63
C SER A 23 -2.67 1.93 7.53
N ALA A 24 -3.85 2.12 6.95
CA ALA A 24 -5.08 2.38 7.69
C ALA A 24 -5.49 1.16 8.52
N ALA A 25 -5.45 -0.04 7.93
CA ALA A 25 -5.75 -1.29 8.64
C ALA A 25 -4.78 -1.54 9.80
N LEU A 26 -3.48 -1.26 9.62
CA LEU A 26 -2.48 -1.40 10.68
C LEU A 26 -2.57 -0.30 11.75
N ARG A 27 -3.02 0.90 11.40
CA ARG A 27 -3.18 2.02 12.33
C ARG A 27 -4.47 1.89 13.16
N HIS A 28 -5.42 1.08 12.70
CA HIS A 28 -6.62 0.78 13.44
C HIS A 28 -6.27 0.08 14.76
N ILE A 29 -6.58 0.72 15.88
CA ILE A 29 -6.40 0.15 17.22
C ILE A 29 -7.76 -0.42 17.65
N PRO A 30 -7.93 -1.75 17.65
CA PRO A 30 -9.20 -2.40 18.00
C PRO A 30 -9.53 -2.23 19.49
N GLY A 31 -10.82 -2.06 19.81
CA GLY A 31 -11.30 -1.99 21.19
C GLY A 31 -11.48 -3.36 21.85
N ASP A 32 -11.75 -4.38 21.03
CA ASP A 32 -12.10 -5.73 21.45
C ASP A 32 -11.34 -6.80 20.64
N PRO A 33 -11.15 -8.03 21.17
CA PRO A 33 -10.40 -9.10 20.49
C PRO A 33 -11.06 -9.56 19.17
N ALA A 34 -12.38 -9.43 19.05
CA ALA A 34 -13.08 -9.71 17.80
C ALA A 34 -12.72 -8.69 16.71
N GLU A 35 -12.71 -7.39 17.04
CA GLU A 35 -12.26 -6.33 16.13
C GLU A 35 -10.78 -6.46 15.81
N ALA A 36 -9.96 -6.90 16.77
CA ALA A 36 -8.55 -7.13 16.53
C ALA A 36 -8.32 -8.21 15.48
N THR A 37 -9.10 -9.29 15.53
CA THR A 37 -9.03 -10.37 14.55
C THR A 37 -9.48 -9.89 13.17
N ASP A 38 -10.52 -9.07 13.10
CA ASP A 38 -11.03 -8.50 11.85
C ASP A 38 -10.06 -7.49 11.22
N ALA A 39 -9.46 -6.62 12.05
CA ALA A 39 -8.43 -5.68 11.64
C ALA A 39 -7.17 -6.40 11.12
N LEU A 40 -6.73 -7.46 11.81
CA LEU A 40 -5.61 -8.29 11.35
C LEU A 40 -5.92 -8.99 10.02
N ARG A 41 -7.14 -9.52 9.84
CA ARG A 41 -7.56 -10.11 8.57
C ARG A 41 -7.57 -9.08 7.45
N THR A 42 -8.09 -7.88 7.72
CA THR A 42 -8.14 -6.78 6.76
C THR A 42 -6.72 -6.35 6.37
N ALA A 43 -5.81 -6.23 7.33
CA ALA A 43 -4.40 -5.92 7.08
C ALA A 43 -3.72 -7.02 6.26
N ASP A 44 -3.99 -8.30 6.54
CA ASP A 44 -3.45 -9.44 5.79
C ASP A 44 -3.92 -9.44 4.34
N GLN A 45 -5.21 -9.19 4.09
CA GLN A 45 -5.76 -9.08 2.74
C GLN A 45 -5.18 -7.87 1.97
N ALA A 46 -5.04 -6.71 2.63
CA ALA A 46 -4.42 -5.54 2.03
C ALA A 46 -2.94 -5.79 1.72
N PHE A 47 -2.23 -6.51 2.59
CA PHE A 47 -0.85 -6.90 2.38
C PHE A 47 -0.70 -7.89 1.22
N ASP A 48 -1.57 -8.90 1.11
CA ASP A 48 -1.54 -9.88 0.01
C ASP A 48 -1.77 -9.20 -1.34
N ALA A 49 -2.73 -8.27 -1.41
CA ALA A 49 -2.96 -7.46 -2.61
C ALA A 49 -1.73 -6.63 -3.00
N LEU A 50 -1.11 -5.94 -2.03
CA LEU A 50 0.13 -5.20 -2.25
C LEU A 50 1.29 -6.13 -2.65
N HIS A 51 1.40 -7.30 -2.03
CA HIS A 51 2.44 -8.28 -2.34
C HIS A 51 2.31 -8.81 -3.77
N ALA A 52 1.09 -9.19 -4.17
CA ALA A 52 0.80 -9.63 -5.53
C ALA A 52 1.10 -8.53 -6.56
N TRP A 53 0.74 -7.28 -6.25
CA TRP A 53 1.04 -6.11 -7.07
C TRP A 53 2.55 -5.95 -7.30
N LEU A 54 3.35 -6.03 -6.23
CA LEU A 54 4.81 -5.93 -6.30
C LEU A 54 5.44 -7.11 -7.04
N ARG A 55 4.94 -8.33 -6.81
CA ARG A 55 5.40 -9.57 -7.49
C ARG A 55 5.16 -9.53 -9.00
N ALA A 56 4.12 -8.82 -9.44
CA ALA A 56 3.87 -8.60 -10.86
C ALA A 56 4.84 -7.58 -11.50
N GLY A 57 5.76 -6.98 -10.74
CA GLY A 57 6.73 -6.00 -11.24
C GLY A 57 6.16 -4.60 -11.40
N ASN A 58 5.04 -4.31 -10.76
CA ASN A 58 4.43 -2.98 -10.77
C ASN A 58 5.24 -1.97 -9.95
N PRO A 59 5.02 -0.65 -10.15
CA PRO A 59 5.72 0.37 -9.37
C PRO A 59 5.45 0.25 -7.87
N LEU A 60 6.49 0.55 -7.10
CA LEU A 60 6.42 0.71 -5.65
C LEU A 60 5.57 1.95 -5.28
N PRO A 61 4.91 1.94 -4.12
CA PRO A 61 4.28 3.13 -3.56
C PRO A 61 5.28 4.28 -3.45
N GLN A 62 4.83 5.52 -3.69
CA GLN A 62 5.63 6.74 -3.51
C GLN A 62 6.41 6.75 -2.19
N PRO A 63 5.80 6.51 -1.01
CA PRO A 63 6.52 6.59 0.26
C PRO A 63 7.71 5.63 0.36
N TRP A 64 7.64 4.47 -0.32
CA TRP A 64 8.76 3.52 -0.35
C TRP A 64 9.82 3.91 -1.38
N ARG A 65 9.41 4.45 -2.53
CA ARG A 65 10.33 4.98 -3.54
C ARG A 65 11.15 6.13 -3.00
N ASP A 66 10.53 7.06 -2.28
CA ASP A 66 11.23 8.18 -1.65
C ASP A 66 12.20 7.71 -0.58
N LYS A 67 11.84 6.72 0.25
CA LYS A 67 12.75 6.11 1.24
C LYS A 67 13.91 5.35 0.58
N ALA A 68 13.64 4.61 -0.51
CA ALA A 68 14.67 3.89 -1.25
C ALA A 68 15.67 4.85 -1.93
N LYS A 69 15.18 5.97 -2.45
CA LYS A 69 16.00 7.04 -3.05
C LYS A 69 16.78 7.83 -1.99
N ALA A 70 16.21 7.99 -0.80
CA ALA A 70 16.84 8.68 0.32
C ALA A 70 17.97 7.87 0.98
N ARG A 71 18.08 6.57 0.71
CA ARG A 71 19.29 5.81 1.04
C ARG A 71 20.37 6.17 -0.01
N PRO A 72 21.41 6.94 0.35
CA PRO A 72 22.53 7.11 -0.58
C PRO A 72 23.12 5.72 -0.89
N PRO A 73 23.73 5.51 -2.07
CA PRO A 73 24.54 4.32 -2.26
C PRO A 73 25.53 4.30 -1.10
N GLU A 74 25.51 3.22 -0.31
CA GLU A 74 26.63 2.94 0.59
C GLU A 74 27.83 2.70 -0.32
N GLU A 75 28.54 3.79 -0.64
CA GLU A 75 29.88 3.80 -1.17
C GLU A 75 30.71 3.05 -0.12
N GLY A 76 30.92 1.75 -0.36
CA GLY A 76 31.74 0.91 0.50
C GLY A 76 33.18 1.44 0.57
N PRO A 77 33.89 1.21 1.69
CA PRO A 77 35.31 1.55 1.80
C PRO A 77 36.18 0.76 0.80
#